data_AF-A0A7J8P9G9-F1
#
_entry.id   AF-A0A7J8P9G9-F1
#
_cell.length_a   1.000
_cell.length_b   1.000
_cell.length_c   1.000
_cell.angle_alpha   90.00
_cell.angle_beta   90.00
_cell.angle_gamma   90.00
#
_symmetry.space_group_name_H-M   'P 1'
#
loop_
_entity.id
_entity.type
_entity.pdbx_description
1 polymer ?
#
loop_
_entity_poly.entity_id
_entity_poly.type
_entity_poly.pdbx_seq_one_letter_code
_entity_poly.pdbx_strand_id
1 'polypeptide(L)' 'EHSKPKGDLELIDLGCDYFLSKLENSEDYEYVIQRGLWFIGRHFFTTQKWTPNFRASEASFDFVAV' A
#
# COMPACT_ATOMS: atom_id res chain seq x y z
N GLU A 1 -15.54 -4.26 -13.78
CA GLU A 1 -14.44 -3.52 -14.46
C GLU A 1 -14.07 -2.18 -13.80
N HIS A 2 -14.43 -1.88 -12.54
CA HIS A 2 -14.15 -0.58 -11.90
C HIS A 2 -12.80 -0.47 -11.16
N SER A 3 -11.83 -1.37 -11.40
CA SER A 3 -10.62 -1.47 -10.56
C SER A 3 -9.31 -1.13 -11.28
N LYS A 4 -9.37 -0.49 -12.46
CA LYS A 4 -8.15 -0.04 -13.13
C LYS A 4 -7.75 1.33 -12.58
N PRO A 5 -6.48 1.55 -12.21
CA PRO A 5 -5.99 2.87 -11.86
C PRO A 5 -6.16 3.83 -13.05
N LYS A 6 -6.36 5.11 -12.76
CA LYS A 6 -6.47 6.18 -13.76
C LYS A 6 -5.13 6.51 -14.40
N GLY A 7 -4.04 6.31 -13.67
CA GLY A 7 -2.66 6.42 -14.16
C GLY A 7 -1.89 5.12 -14.07
N ASP A 8 -0.62 5.17 -14.49
CA ASP A 8 0.28 4.03 -14.36
C ASP A 8 0.60 3.76 -12.89
N LEU A 9 0.73 2.46 -12.59
CA LEU A 9 1.08 1.92 -11.28
C LEU A 9 2.31 1.03 -11.47
N GLU A 10 3.40 1.41 -10.83
CA GLU A 10 4.54 0.53 -10.63
C GLU A 10 4.47 -0.07 -9.22
N LEU A 11 4.74 -1.36 -9.09
CA LEU A 11 4.78 -2.05 -7.81
C LEU A 11 6.13 -2.76 -7.64
N ILE A 12 6.78 -2.52 -6.51
CA ILE A 12 8.07 -3.10 -6.14
C ILE A 12 7.85 -3.94 -4.89
N ASP A 13 8.24 -5.21 -4.95
CA ASP A 13 8.28 -6.11 -3.79
C ASP A 13 9.51 -5.79 -2.93
N LEU A 14 9.29 -5.50 -1.64
CA LEU A 14 10.36 -5.21 -0.67
C LEU A 14 10.68 -6.41 0.23
N GLY A 15 9.94 -7.51 0.11
CA GLY A 15 9.98 -8.65 1.02
C GLY A 15 9.27 -8.39 2.34
N CYS A 16 9.19 -9.43 3.18
CA CYS A 16 8.51 -9.39 4.49
C CYS A 16 7.04 -8.92 4.42
N ASP A 17 6.34 -9.25 3.33
CA ASP A 17 4.96 -8.81 3.04
C ASP A 17 4.79 -7.29 2.85
N TYR A 18 5.88 -6.57 2.54
CA TYR A 18 5.84 -5.15 2.19
C TYR A 18 6.00 -4.93 0.69
N PHE A 19 5.23 -3.96 0.19
CA PHE A 19 5.27 -3.52 -1.20
C PHE A 19 5.38 -2.00 -1.27
N LEU A 20 6.13 -1.49 -2.23
CA LEU A 20 6.18 -0.08 -2.58
C LEU A 20 5.44 0.14 -3.89
N SER A 21 4.38 0.93 -3.87
CA SER A 21 3.69 1.37 -5.07
C SER A 21 4.08 2.80 -5.43
N LYS A 22 4.31 3.04 -6.72
CA LYS A 22 4.42 4.37 -7.30
C LYS A 22 3.20 4.60 -8.20
N LEU A 23 2.42 5.59 -7.85
CA LEU A 23 1.20 6.01 -8.57
C LEU A 23 1.50 7.33 -9.27
N GLU A 24 1.25 7.39 -10.58
CA GLU A 24 1.48 8.62 -11.36
C GLU A 24 0.31 9.60 -11.31
N ASN A 25 -0.88 9.12 -10.94
CA ASN A 25 -2.08 9.92 -10.80
C ASN A 25 -2.35 10.27 -9.32
N SER A 26 -2.57 11.56 -9.04
CA SER A 26 -2.80 12.05 -7.69
C SER A 26 -4.11 11.56 -7.08
N GLU A 27 -5.16 11.37 -7.90
CA GLU A 27 -6.45 10.87 -7.43
C GLU A 27 -6.36 9.40 -7.03
N ASP A 28 -5.62 8.58 -7.79
CA ASP A 28 -5.32 7.19 -7.41
C ASP A 28 -4.51 7.14 -6.11
N TYR A 29 -3.51 8.02 -5.96
CA TYR A 29 -2.72 8.14 -4.73
C TYR A 29 -3.57 8.52 -3.52
N GLU A 30 -4.42 9.54 -3.65
CA GLU A 30 -5.33 9.95 -2.59
C GLU A 30 -6.32 8.84 -2.24
N TYR A 31 -6.86 8.17 -3.25
CA TYR A 31 -7.77 7.04 -3.06
C TYR A 31 -7.11 5.90 -2.28
N VAL A 32 -5.86 5.54 -2.60
CA VAL A 32 -5.09 4.51 -1.91
C VAL A 32 -4.78 4.90 -0.46
N ILE A 33 -4.29 6.12 -0.23
CA ILE A 33 -3.86 6.58 1.10
C ILE A 33 -5.03 6.89 2.04
N GLN A 34 -6.15 7.44 1.54
CA GLN A 34 -7.28 7.81 2.37
C GLN A 34 -8.08 6.60 2.87
N ARG A 35 -8.03 5.47 2.15
CA ARG A 35 -8.83 4.29 2.49
C ARG A 35 -8.22 3.38 3.55
N GLY A 36 -7.03 3.71 4.07
CA GLY A 36 -6.47 3.07 5.27
C GLY A 36 -6.31 1.55 5.12
N LEU A 37 -7.04 0.78 5.94
CA LEU A 37 -7.03 -0.68 5.92
C LEU A 37 -7.83 -1.20 4.71
N TRP A 38 -7.11 -1.71 3.72
CA TRP A 38 -7.67 -2.38 2.57
C TRP A 38 -7.93 -3.84 2.88
N PHE A 39 -9.16 -4.30 2.69
CA PHE A 39 -9.47 -5.72 2.72
C PHE A 39 -9.39 -6.30 1.32
N ILE A 40 -8.28 -6.97 1.01
CA ILE A 40 -8.04 -7.59 -0.30
C ILE A 40 -7.97 -9.11 -0.11
N GLY A 41 -8.94 -9.82 -0.68
CA GLY A 41 -9.07 -11.27 -0.51
C GLY A 41 -9.46 -11.65 0.93
N ARG A 42 -8.47 -12.09 1.73
CA ARG A 42 -8.61 -12.46 3.15
C ARG A 42 -7.59 -11.76 4.06
N HIS A 43 -6.86 -10.79 3.53
CA HIS A 43 -5.80 -10.09 4.23
C HIS A 43 -6.13 -8.61 4.34
N PHE A 44 -5.76 -8.03 5.48
CA PHE A 44 -5.76 -6.59 5.67
C PHE A 44 -4.42 -6.04 5.21
N PHE A 45 -4.48 -5.05 4.33
CA PHE A 45 -3.32 -4.28 3.90
C PHE A 45 -3.41 -2.88 4.49
N THR A 46 -2.34 -2.46 5.14
CA THR A 46 -2.18 -1.07 5.55
C THR A 46 -1.42 -0.31 4.48
N THR A 47 -1.86 0.91 4.19
CA THR A 47 -1.16 1.81 3.29
C THR A 47 -0.63 3.01 4.05
N GLN A 48 0.59 3.42 3.74
CA GLN A 48 1.19 4.63 4.30
C GLN A 48 1.94 5.38 3.21
N LYS A 49 2.26 6.65 3.46
CA LYS A 49 3.13 7.42 2.57
C LYS A 49 4.54 6.80 2.55
N TRP A 50 5.19 6.88 1.40
CA TRP A 50 6.59 6.46 1.27
C TRP A 50 7.48 7.15 2.30
N THR A 51 8.38 6.36 2.89
CA THR A 51 9.37 6.84 3.86
C THR A 51 10.76 6.42 3.37
N PRO A 52 11.73 7.36 3.29
CA PRO A 52 13.08 7.02 2.88
C PRO A 52 13.75 6.06 3.87
N ASN A 53 14.62 5.19 3.36
CA ASN A 53 15.34 4.18 4.15
C ASN A 53 14.42 3.22 4.92
N PHE A 54 13.19 2.99 4.43
CA PHE A 54 12.29 1.98 4.98
C PHE A 54 12.93 0.58 4.90
N ARG A 55 12.90 -0.16 6.00
CA ARG A 55 13.47 -1.51 6.12
C ARG A 55 12.38 -2.50 6.49
N ALA A 56 11.90 -3.24 5.49
CA ALA A 56 10.81 -4.20 5.64
C ALA A 56 11.07 -5.25 6.74
N SER A 57 12.31 -5.70 6.89
CA SER A 57 12.71 -6.70 7.89
C SER A 57 12.67 -6.21 9.34
N GLU A 58 12.69 -4.90 9.57
CA GLU A 58 12.68 -4.28 10.90
C GLU A 58 11.32 -3.65 11.23
N ALA A 59 10.42 -3.61 10.25
CA ALA A 59 9.12 -3.01 10.42
C ALA A 59 8.21 -3.93 11.25
N SER A 60 7.61 -3.37 12.30
CA SER A 60 6.59 -4.03 13.12
C SER A 60 5.28 -3.26 12.99
N PHE A 61 4.18 -3.97 12.75
CA PHE A 61 2.84 -3.40 12.83
C PHE A 61 2.14 -3.92 14.08
N ASP A 62 1.69 -3.02 14.95
CA ASP A 62 0.88 -3.36 16.13
C ASP A 62 -0.61 -3.54 15.82
N PHE A 63 -1.00 -3.59 14.54
CA PHE A 63 -2.40 -3.69 14.15
C PHE A 63 -2.90 -5.14 14.17
N VAL A 64 -3.33 -5.59 15.35
CA VAL A 64 -4.35 -6.63 15.47
C VAL A 64 -5.71 -5.92 15.42
N ALA A 65 -6.41 -6.03 14.29
CA ALA A 65 -7.86 -5.80 14.31
C ALA A 65 -8.48 -6.99 15.08
N VAL A 66 -9.02 -6.71 16.27
CA VAL A 66 -9.80 -7.66 17.08
C VAL A 66 -11.20 -7.78 16.48
#